data_AF-A0A2V2U4Q0-F1
#
_entry.id   AF-A0A2V2U4Q0-F1
#
_cell.length_a   1.000
_cell.length_b   1.000
_cell.length_c   1.000
_cell.angle_alpha   90.00
_cell.angle_beta   90.00
_cell.angle_gamma   90.00
#
_symmetry.space_group_name_H-M   'P 1'
#
loop_
_entity.id
_entity.type
_entity.pdbx_description
1 polymer ?
#
loop_
_entity_poly.entity_id
_entity_poly.type
_entity_poly.pdbx_seq_one_letter_code
_entity_poly.pdbx_strand_id
1 'polypeptide(L)'
;AYSQYSRSDLKELIEFGKNLLELQIHLNEYWVQINNTFVQAVVKSSEKAPKQYNSKQDFENYRKIAIDVFEDAFTGLFDSKEYAISCGLVLSNQYDLFTHLQRLAENNLKILNLPTRNEMDDLSKDIHDLKKTVHDLTLKMEALKINESGNIPS
;
A
#
# COMPACT_ATOMS: atom_id res chain seq x y z
N ALA A 1 -5.40 -2.77 36.60
CA ALA A 1 -4.69 -3.48 35.51
C ALA A 1 -5.69 -4.12 34.54
N TYR A 2 -6.42 -5.17 34.92
CA TYR A 2 -7.39 -5.87 34.03
C TYR A 2 -8.49 -4.97 33.43
N SER A 3 -9.05 -4.04 34.19
CA SER A 3 -10.12 -3.14 33.71
C SER A 3 -9.65 -2.02 32.78
N GLN A 4 -8.36 -1.68 32.80
CA GLN A 4 -7.77 -0.70 31.88
C GLN A 4 -7.40 -1.36 30.55
N TYR A 5 -6.92 -2.60 30.61
CA TYR A 5 -6.56 -3.41 29.44
C TYR A 5 -7.79 -3.70 28.57
N SER A 6 -8.88 -4.21 29.17
CA SER A 6 -10.12 -4.48 28.44
C SER A 6 -10.77 -3.23 27.83
N ARG A 7 -10.57 -2.06 28.44
CA ARG A 7 -11.08 -0.78 27.93
C ARG A 7 -10.23 -0.26 26.77
N SER A 8 -8.96 -0.66 26.66
CA SER A 8 -8.09 -0.35 25.52
C SER A 8 -8.48 -1.23 24.32
N ASP A 9 -8.63 -2.54 24.53
CA ASP A 9 -9.00 -3.49 23.47
C ASP A 9 -10.35 -3.15 22.83
N LEU A 10 -11.34 -2.73 23.64
CA LEU A 10 -12.64 -2.29 23.13
C LEU A 10 -12.54 -1.00 22.29
N LYS A 11 -11.63 -0.09 22.63
CA LYS A 11 -11.42 1.13 21.83
C LYS A 11 -10.79 0.79 20.49
N GLU A 12 -9.77 -0.07 20.47
CA GLU A 12 -9.14 -0.54 19.23
C GLU A 12 -10.16 -1.25 18.33
N LEU A 13 -11.02 -2.09 18.88
CA LEU A 13 -12.09 -2.76 18.12
C LEU A 13 -13.11 -1.76 17.52
N ILE A 14 -13.52 -0.75 18.31
CA ILE A 14 -14.44 0.29 17.82
C ILE A 14 -13.79 1.11 16.71
N GLU A 15 -12.52 1.49 16.86
CA GLU A 15 -11.78 2.26 15.86
C GLU A 15 -11.56 1.45 14.59
N PHE A 16 -11.22 0.17 14.70
CA PHE A 16 -11.18 -0.76 13.56
C PHE A 16 -12.53 -0.81 12.82
N GLY A 17 -13.63 -0.97 13.56
CA GLY A 17 -14.97 -1.00 12.99
C GLY A 17 -15.33 0.29 12.25
N LYS A 18 -14.96 1.46 12.79
CA LYS A 18 -15.15 2.75 12.12
C LYS A 18 -14.36 2.84 10.82
N ASN A 19 -13.07 2.52 10.85
CA ASN A 19 -12.21 2.56 9.66
C ASN A 19 -12.71 1.62 8.57
N LEU A 20 -13.25 0.44 8.96
CA LEU A 20 -13.84 -0.51 8.03
C LEU A 20 -15.13 0.03 7.38
N LEU A 21 -16.00 0.68 8.16
CA LEU A 21 -17.22 1.30 7.63
C LEU A 21 -16.92 2.46 6.70
N GLU A 22 -15.96 3.32 7.05
CA GLU A 22 -15.51 4.42 6.19
C GLU A 22 -14.92 3.90 4.88
N LEU A 23 -14.08 2.85 4.94
CA LEU A 23 -13.56 2.19 3.75
C LEU A 23 -14.69 1.65 2.86
N GLN A 24 -15.72 1.02 3.44
CA GLN A 24 -16.87 0.51 2.69
C GLN A 24 -17.65 1.62 2.00
N ILE A 25 -17.84 2.76 2.65
CA ILE A 25 -18.51 3.94 2.07
C ILE A 25 -17.70 4.46 0.88
N HIS A 26 -16.41 4.73 1.06
CA HIS A 26 -15.57 5.27 -0.02
C HIS A 26 -15.38 4.28 -1.17
N LEU A 27 -15.30 2.97 -0.88
CA LEU A 27 -15.27 1.92 -1.92
C LEU A 27 -16.55 1.94 -2.74
N ASN A 28 -17.71 2.10 -2.10
CA ASN A 28 -18.98 2.17 -2.81
C ASN A 28 -19.02 3.40 -3.75
N GLU A 29 -18.64 4.57 -3.25
CA GLU A 29 -18.57 5.79 -4.06
C GLU A 29 -17.60 5.66 -5.25
N TYR A 30 -16.43 5.08 -5.03
CA TYR A 30 -15.46 4.75 -6.08
C TYR A 30 -16.08 3.83 -7.15
N TRP A 31 -16.73 2.74 -6.73
CA TRP A 31 -17.33 1.77 -7.65
C TRP A 31 -18.53 2.35 -8.40
N VAL A 32 -19.33 3.20 -7.76
CA VAL A 32 -20.44 3.90 -8.43
C VAL A 32 -19.92 4.76 -9.58
N GLN A 33 -18.83 5.49 -9.39
CA GLN A 33 -18.25 6.33 -10.45
C GLN A 33 -17.73 5.48 -11.63
N ILE A 34 -17.01 4.40 -11.34
CA ILE A 34 -16.51 3.46 -12.36
C ILE A 34 -17.68 2.82 -13.13
N ASN A 35 -18.68 2.30 -12.42
CA ASN A 35 -19.80 1.61 -13.02
C ASN A 35 -20.68 2.57 -13.84
N ASN A 36 -20.93 3.79 -13.35
CA ASN A 36 -21.66 4.79 -14.10
C ASN A 36 -20.94 5.14 -15.40
N THR A 37 -19.62 5.33 -15.35
CA THR A 37 -18.80 5.61 -16.54
C THR A 37 -18.85 4.46 -17.53
N PHE A 38 -18.71 3.22 -17.04
CA PHE A 38 -18.83 2.01 -17.86
C PHE A 38 -20.19 1.90 -18.54
N VAL A 39 -21.29 2.07 -17.79
CA VAL A 39 -22.65 1.99 -18.33
C VAL A 39 -22.88 3.08 -19.38
N GLN A 40 -22.43 4.31 -19.12
CA GLN A 40 -22.53 5.40 -20.10
C GLN A 40 -21.74 5.12 -21.37
N ALA A 41 -20.52 4.56 -21.25
CA ALA A 41 -19.71 4.18 -22.41
C ALA A 41 -20.37 3.07 -23.22
N VAL A 42 -20.94 2.04 -22.56
CA VAL A 42 -21.70 0.97 -23.23
C VAL A 42 -22.90 1.52 -23.99
N VAL A 43 -23.70 2.39 -23.36
CA VAL A 43 -24.87 3.00 -24.01
C VAL A 43 -24.45 3.83 -25.23
N LYS A 44 -23.46 4.72 -25.08
CA LYS A 44 -22.93 5.55 -26.18
C LYS A 44 -22.33 4.71 -27.31
N SER A 45 -21.62 3.63 -26.99
CA SER A 45 -21.07 2.72 -27.99
C SER A 45 -22.20 2.04 -28.77
N SER A 46 -23.22 1.55 -28.07
CA SER A 46 -24.40 0.91 -28.68
C SER A 46 -25.17 1.87 -29.60
N GLU A 47 -25.35 3.14 -29.21
CA GLU A 47 -25.98 4.17 -30.05
C GLU A 47 -25.21 4.43 -31.35
N LYS A 48 -23.88 4.32 -31.30
CA LYS A 48 -23.00 4.47 -32.47
C LYS A 48 -22.78 3.15 -33.24
N ALA A 49 -23.35 2.04 -32.78
CA ALA A 49 -23.22 0.76 -33.43
C ALA A 49 -23.92 0.74 -34.79
N PRO A 50 -23.36 0.06 -35.81
CA PRO A 50 -24.10 -0.18 -37.05
C PRO A 50 -25.34 -1.04 -36.76
N LYS A 51 -26.46 -0.70 -37.43
CA LYS A 51 -27.74 -1.42 -37.27
C LYS A 51 -27.68 -2.87 -37.73
N GLN A 52 -26.71 -3.21 -38.58
CA GLN A 52 -26.48 -4.55 -39.11
C GLN A 52 -24.97 -4.76 -39.24
N TYR A 53 -24.52 -5.99 -38.97
CA TYR A 53 -23.12 -6.39 -39.12
C TYR A 53 -23.02 -7.38 -40.28
N ASN A 54 -22.79 -6.86 -41.47
CA ASN A 54 -22.85 -7.63 -42.72
C ASN A 54 -21.45 -8.03 -43.22
N SER A 55 -20.40 -7.41 -42.68
CA SER A 55 -19.02 -7.65 -43.07
C SER A 55 -18.06 -7.60 -41.89
N LYS A 56 -16.87 -8.19 -42.07
CA LYS A 56 -15.76 -8.05 -41.10
C LYS A 56 -15.39 -6.58 -40.86
N GLN A 57 -15.50 -5.73 -41.88
CA GLN A 57 -15.20 -4.31 -41.76
C GLN A 57 -16.16 -3.59 -40.81
N ASP A 58 -17.44 -3.99 -40.75
CA ASP A 58 -18.42 -3.42 -39.83
C ASP A 58 -18.06 -3.70 -38.36
N PHE A 59 -17.58 -4.92 -38.07
CA PHE A 59 -17.09 -5.28 -36.75
C PHE A 59 -15.82 -4.50 -36.37
N GLU A 60 -14.88 -4.32 -37.30
CA GLU A 60 -13.66 -3.55 -37.05
C GLU A 60 -13.96 -2.06 -36.85
N ASN A 61 -14.91 -1.51 -37.62
CA ASN A 61 -15.36 -0.14 -37.45
C ASN A 61 -16.06 0.06 -36.11
N TYR A 62 -16.96 -0.84 -35.71
CA TYR A 62 -17.59 -0.79 -34.40
C TYR A 62 -16.57 -0.94 -33.27
N ARG A 63 -15.59 -1.85 -33.40
CA ARG A 63 -14.53 -2.01 -32.40
C ARG A 63 -13.78 -0.70 -32.17
N LYS A 64 -13.41 0.00 -33.24
CA LYS A 64 -12.74 1.32 -33.13
C LYS A 64 -13.62 2.34 -32.42
N ILE A 65 -14.89 2.45 -32.83
CA ILE A 65 -15.86 3.34 -32.18
C ILE A 65 -16.00 3.02 -30.69
N ALA A 66 -16.10 1.74 -30.34
CA ALA A 66 -16.20 1.32 -28.95
C ALA A 66 -14.94 1.70 -28.17
N ILE A 67 -13.75 1.43 -28.71
CA ILE A 67 -12.47 1.83 -28.09
C ILE A 67 -12.46 3.34 -27.84
N ASP A 68 -12.74 4.15 -28.88
CA ASP A 68 -12.72 5.62 -28.78
C ASP A 68 -13.71 6.12 -27.71
N VAL A 69 -14.93 5.57 -27.68
CA VAL A 69 -15.96 5.95 -26.69
C VAL A 69 -15.54 5.60 -25.26
N PHE A 70 -14.93 4.43 -25.07
CA PHE A 70 -14.46 4.00 -23.74
C PHE A 70 -13.24 4.81 -23.31
N GLU A 71 -12.29 5.05 -24.22
CA GLU A 71 -11.12 5.88 -23.96
C GLU A 71 -11.54 7.29 -23.53
N ASP A 72 -12.41 7.95 -24.31
CA ASP A 72 -12.91 9.28 -23.96
C ASP A 72 -13.62 9.30 -22.60
N ALA A 73 -14.46 8.30 -22.32
CA ALA A 73 -15.23 8.23 -21.07
C ALA A 73 -14.32 8.03 -19.85
N PHE A 74 -13.35 7.12 -19.93
CA PHE A 74 -12.45 6.84 -18.81
C PHE A 74 -11.35 7.89 -18.65
N THR A 75 -10.85 8.49 -19.74
CA THR A 75 -9.98 9.67 -19.65
C THR A 75 -10.70 10.80 -18.91
N GLY A 76 -11.96 11.08 -19.25
CA GLY A 76 -12.76 12.08 -18.54
C GLY A 76 -12.98 11.75 -17.05
N LEU A 77 -13.21 10.48 -16.71
CA LEU A 77 -13.31 10.05 -15.32
C LEU A 77 -11.99 10.25 -14.57
N PHE A 78 -10.87 9.83 -15.16
CA PHE A 78 -9.56 9.88 -14.52
C PHE A 78 -9.01 11.30 -14.37
N ASP A 79 -9.40 12.21 -15.27
CA ASP A 79 -9.13 13.64 -15.14
C ASP A 79 -10.03 14.33 -14.10
N SER A 80 -11.10 13.68 -13.64
CA SER A 80 -12.03 14.28 -12.68
C SER A 80 -11.42 14.34 -11.27
N LYS A 81 -11.56 15.51 -10.64
CA LYS A 81 -11.07 15.74 -9.28
C LYS A 81 -11.82 14.88 -8.27
N GLU A 82 -13.12 14.70 -8.48
CA GLU A 82 -14.01 13.90 -7.65
C GLU A 82 -13.54 12.44 -7.60
N TYR A 83 -13.20 11.85 -8.76
CA TYR A 83 -12.67 10.49 -8.81
C TYR A 83 -11.30 10.38 -8.15
N ALA A 84 -10.40 11.33 -8.38
CA ALA A 84 -9.09 11.36 -7.73
C ALA A 84 -9.21 11.41 -6.20
N ILE A 85 -10.17 12.19 -5.67
CA ILE A 85 -10.46 12.24 -4.23
C ILE A 85 -10.97 10.89 -3.74
N SER A 86 -11.98 10.29 -4.40
CA SER A 86 -12.52 8.99 -3.99
C SER A 86 -11.45 7.88 -4.02
N CYS A 87 -10.59 7.85 -5.04
CA CYS A 87 -9.47 6.92 -5.13
C CYS A 87 -8.47 7.13 -3.99
N GLY A 88 -8.10 8.39 -3.72
CA GLY A 88 -7.21 8.73 -2.60
C GLY A 88 -7.75 8.28 -1.24
N LEU A 89 -9.05 8.50 -1.00
CA LEU A 89 -9.72 8.08 0.23
C LEU A 89 -9.74 6.56 0.40
N VAL A 90 -10.07 5.81 -0.66
CA VAL A 90 -10.01 4.34 -0.63
C VAL A 90 -8.61 3.86 -0.27
N LEU A 91 -7.58 4.39 -0.93
CA LEU A 91 -6.19 4.01 -0.68
C LEU A 91 -5.75 4.34 0.75
N SER A 92 -6.08 5.53 1.26
CA SER A 92 -5.73 5.91 2.63
C SER A 92 -6.44 5.04 3.66
N ASN A 93 -7.75 4.83 3.52
CA ASN A 93 -8.51 4.00 4.47
C ASN A 93 -8.03 2.54 4.44
N GLN A 94 -7.67 2.01 3.26
CA GLN A 94 -7.12 0.66 3.15
C GLN A 94 -5.75 0.56 3.83
N TYR A 95 -4.88 1.56 3.64
CA TYR A 95 -3.59 1.62 4.31
C TYR A 95 -3.73 1.70 5.84
N ASP A 96 -4.65 2.53 6.34
CA ASP A 96 -4.94 2.64 7.77
C ASP A 96 -5.43 1.32 8.36
N LEU A 97 -6.29 0.61 7.63
CA LEU A 97 -6.77 -0.71 8.03
C LEU A 97 -5.63 -1.73 8.12
N PHE A 98 -4.75 -1.80 7.12
CA PHE A 98 -3.59 -2.69 7.16
C PHE A 98 -2.63 -2.35 8.29
N THR A 99 -2.37 -1.06 8.50
CA THR A 99 -1.52 -0.59 9.60
C THR A 99 -2.11 -1.01 10.95
N HIS A 100 -3.42 -0.89 11.12
CA HIS A 100 -4.10 -1.33 12.34
C HIS A 100 -3.99 -2.85 12.54
N LEU A 101 -4.22 -3.64 11.49
CA LEU A 101 -4.08 -5.10 11.54
C LEU A 101 -2.64 -5.53 11.87
N GLN A 102 -1.64 -4.86 11.32
CA GLN A 102 -0.25 -5.12 11.65
C GLN A 102 0.04 -4.84 13.13
N ARG A 103 -0.44 -3.72 13.67
CA ARG A 103 -0.28 -3.40 15.11
C ARG A 103 -0.95 -4.44 16.00
N LEU A 104 -2.16 -4.88 15.65
CA LEU A 104 -2.86 -5.94 16.38
C LEU A 104 -2.06 -7.25 16.34
N ALA A 105 -1.50 -7.62 15.19
CA ALA A 105 -0.66 -8.81 15.08
C ALA A 105 0.60 -8.70 15.96
N GLU A 106 1.31 -7.58 15.91
CA GLU A 106 2.49 -7.34 16.75
C GLU A 106 2.16 -7.34 18.25
N ASN A 107 1.06 -6.71 18.66
CA ASN A 107 0.61 -6.73 20.05
C ASN A 107 0.31 -8.16 20.53
N ASN A 108 -0.36 -8.96 19.71
CA ASN A 108 -0.64 -10.37 20.04
C ASN A 108 0.65 -11.20 20.17
N LEU A 109 1.63 -11.00 19.28
CA LEU A 109 2.94 -11.66 19.39
C LEU A 109 3.65 -11.28 20.68
N LYS A 110 3.63 -10.00 21.08
CA LYS A 110 4.18 -9.53 22.37
C LYS A 110 3.50 -10.20 23.56
N ILE A 111 2.17 -10.32 23.55
CA ILE A 111 1.42 -11.01 24.61
C ILE A 111 1.86 -12.48 24.75
N LEU A 112 2.16 -13.13 23.62
CA LEU A 112 2.66 -14.52 23.59
C LEU A 112 4.17 -14.64 23.84
N ASN A 113 4.87 -13.54 24.11
CA ASN A 113 6.34 -13.47 24.20
C ASN A 113 7.05 -14.04 22.95
N LEU A 114 6.45 -13.83 21.77
CA LEU A 114 7.02 -14.20 20.49
C LEU A 114 7.71 -12.98 19.85
N PRO A 115 8.83 -13.17 19.14
CA PRO A 115 9.55 -12.07 18.51
C PRO A 115 8.69 -11.37 17.47
N THR A 116 8.66 -10.04 17.52
CA THR A 116 7.97 -9.22 16.53
C THR A 116 8.90 -8.82 15.37
N ARG A 117 8.32 -8.44 14.23
CA ARG A 117 9.10 -7.96 13.08
C ARG A 117 9.94 -6.73 13.43
N ASN A 118 9.35 -5.78 14.15
CA ASN A 118 10.06 -4.56 14.55
C ASN A 118 11.25 -4.87 15.47
N GLU A 119 11.09 -5.76 16.46
CA GLU A 119 12.20 -6.19 17.32
C GLU A 119 13.29 -6.93 16.53
N MET A 120 12.90 -7.74 15.53
CA MET A 120 13.85 -8.43 14.66
C MET A 120 14.62 -7.45 13.74
N ASP A 121 13.93 -6.43 13.22
CA ASP A 121 14.53 -5.38 12.38
C ASP A 121 15.52 -4.54 13.20
N ASP A 122 15.19 -4.19 14.44
CA ASP A 122 16.09 -3.45 15.32
C ASP A 122 17.28 -4.32 15.75
N LEU A 123 17.07 -5.59 16.08
CA LEU A 123 18.17 -6.54 16.33
C LEU A 123 19.11 -6.66 15.12
N SER A 124 18.57 -6.66 13.90
CA SER A 124 19.36 -6.71 12.66
C SER A 124 20.25 -5.47 12.51
N LYS A 125 19.73 -4.27 12.81
CA LYS A 125 20.51 -3.02 12.82
C LYS A 125 21.60 -3.05 13.89
N ASP A 126 21.26 -3.47 15.10
CA ASP A 126 22.23 -3.56 16.20
C ASP A 126 23.38 -4.52 15.88
N ILE A 127 23.07 -5.67 15.26
CA ILE A 127 24.08 -6.63 14.79
C ILE A 127 24.97 -6.00 13.71
N HIS A 128 24.39 -5.25 12.78
CA HIS A 128 25.14 -4.56 11.74
C HIS A 128 26.10 -3.51 12.33
N ASP A 129 25.62 -2.68 13.26
CA ASP A 129 26.41 -1.61 13.88
C ASP A 129 27.51 -2.17 14.79
N LEU A 130 27.23 -3.28 15.49
CA LEU A 130 28.23 -4.01 16.25
C LEU A 130 29.31 -4.57 15.33
N LYS A 131 28.94 -5.20 14.21
CA LYS A 131 29.90 -5.73 13.23
C LYS A 131 30.81 -4.64 12.69
N LYS A 132 30.26 -3.46 12.39
CA LYS A 132 31.03 -2.29 11.96
C LYS A 132 32.02 -1.84 13.03
N THR A 133 31.54 -1.71 14.27
CA THR A 133 32.39 -1.30 15.41
C THR A 133 33.55 -2.28 15.64
N VAL A 134 33.27 -3.60 15.59
CA VAL A 134 34.29 -4.65 15.71
C VAL A 134 35.32 -4.55 14.58
N HIS A 135 34.88 -4.29 13.34
CA HIS A 135 35.77 -4.12 12.21
C HIS A 135 36.69 -2.90 12.39
N ASP A 136 36.13 -1.75 12.75
CA ASP A 136 36.89 -0.51 12.97
C ASP A 136 37.92 -0.65 14.11
N LEU A 137 37.55 -1.33 15.19
CA LEU A 137 38.46 -1.64 16.29
C LEU A 137 39.59 -2.57 15.84
N THR A 138 39.28 -3.58 15.03
CA THR A 138 40.28 -4.51 14.48
C THR A 138 41.30 -3.77 13.64
N LEU A 139 40.86 -2.89 12.73
CA LEU A 139 41.74 -2.06 11.90
C LEU A 139 42.64 -1.13 12.75
N LYS A 140 42.08 -0.50 13.79
CA LYS A 140 42.86 0.35 14.71
C LYS A 140 43.92 -0.46 15.45
N MET A 141 43.58 -1.66 15.91
CA MET A 141 44.54 -2.55 16.58
C MET A 141 45.67 -2.99 15.65
N GLU A 142 45.37 -3.31 14.39
CA GLU A 142 46.38 -3.65 13.39
C GLU A 142 47.31 -2.47 13.10
N ALA A 143 46.77 -1.26 12.94
CA ALA A 143 47.57 -0.05 12.73
C ALA A 143 48.48 0.27 13.92
N LEU A 144 48.00 0.08 15.16
CA LEU A 144 48.80 0.26 16.38
C LEU A 144 49.94 -0.76 16.45
N LYS A 145 49.68 -2.04 16.14
CA LYS A 145 50.72 -3.07 16.09
C LYS A 145 51.81 -2.77 15.05
N ILE A 146 51.45 -2.21 13.90
CA ILE A 146 52.41 -1.81 12.86
C ILE A 146 53.28 -0.64 13.35
N ASN A 147 52.69 0.34 14.04
CA ASN A 147 53.44 1.46 14.61
C ASN A 147 54.38 1.05 15.75
N GLU A 148 53.99 0.08 16.58
CA GLU A 148 54.86 -0.46 17.64
C GLU A 148 56.04 -1.28 17.07
N SER A 149 55.84 -1.97 15.95
CA SER A 149 56.91 -2.74 15.29
C SER A 149 57.82 -1.89 14.38
N GLY A 150 57.40 -0.69 14.00
CA GLY A 150 58.20 0.28 13.23
C GLY A 150 59.10 1.20 14.08
N ASN A 151 59.00 1.18 15.40
CA ASN A 151 59.72 2.07 16.31
C ASN A 151 60.83 1.33 17.09
N ILE A 152 61.65 0.53 16.40
CA ILE A 152 62.91 0.00 16.96
C ILE A 152 63.98 1.08 16.74
N PRO A 153 64.48 1.77 17.79
CA PRO A 153 65.60 2.68 17.64
C PRO A 153 66.86 1.84 17.39
N SER A 154 67.58 2.15 16.31
CA SER A 154 68.93 1.65 16.02
C SER A 154 69.94 2.04 17.09
#